data_AF-A0A819LPH3-F1
#
_entry.id   AF-A0A819LPH3-F1
#
_cell.length_a   1.000
_cell.length_b   1.000
_cell.length_c   1.000
_cell.angle_alpha   90.00
_cell.angle_beta   90.00
_cell.angle_gamma   90.00
#
_symmetry.space_group_name_H-M   'P 1'
#
loop_
_entity.id
_entity.type
_entity.pdbx_description
1 polymer ?
#
loop_
_entity_poly.entity_id
_entity_poly.type
_entity_poly.pdbx_seq_one_letter_code
_entity_poly.pdbx_strand_id
1 'polypeptide(L)'
;MPKTALARKKALQPVGFRTQPIIIDGRGHLIGRLAATVAKTILQGHNVVIVRCESLNISGSFYRNKLKYLEFLRKRCNINPSRGPFHFRAPSKIFTRIVRGMVPHKTERGKQALVRLRAFEGIPTPYDKKKRMVVPSALRTLRLKPRRRFTELGRLSSEVGWQYQTVVATLEKKRKIKAKHYYLRQRNLKKLKTDATKNLASKPQVAKHLAVLQHAQDQIIIQRLKQCTAQLYVENAPLTKISSTSIKHDDIDITNNDNNNNNRDLDTLI
;
A
#
# COMPACT_ATOMS: atom_id res chain seq x y z
N MET A 1 7.38 33.55 -27.96
CA MET A 1 7.52 32.68 -26.77
C MET A 1 8.04 31.31 -27.22
N PRO A 2 9.28 30.93 -26.90
CA PRO A 2 9.93 29.84 -27.61
C PRO A 2 9.38 28.48 -27.15
N LYS A 3 8.90 27.69 -28.12
CA LYS A 3 8.40 26.31 -27.99
C LYS A 3 9.45 25.33 -27.39
N THR A 4 10.69 25.78 -27.19
CA THR A 4 11.83 25.01 -26.70
C THR A 4 11.80 24.72 -25.19
N ALA A 5 11.16 25.57 -24.37
CA ALA A 5 11.08 25.34 -22.92
C ALA A 5 10.16 24.16 -22.54
N LEU A 6 9.11 23.92 -23.32
CA LEU A 6 8.20 22.79 -23.12
C LEU A 6 8.81 21.46 -23.53
N ALA A 7 9.64 21.45 -24.59
CA ALA A 7 10.37 20.26 -25.04
C ALA A 7 11.46 19.83 -24.04
N ARG A 8 12.17 20.79 -23.42
CA ARG A 8 13.26 20.51 -22.46
C ARG A 8 12.76 19.84 -21.15
N LYS A 9 11.53 20.13 -20.72
CA LYS A 9 10.88 19.46 -19.56
C LYS A 9 10.54 17.99 -19.81
N LYS A 10 10.42 17.55 -21.06
CA LYS A 10 10.07 16.18 -21.42
C LYS A 10 11.30 15.25 -21.45
N ALA A 11 12.50 15.82 -21.63
CA ALA A 11 13.76 15.07 -21.78
C ALA A 11 14.48 14.74 -20.46
N LEU A 12 14.23 15.48 -19.38
CA LEU A 12 14.76 15.21 -18.03
C LEU A 12 13.79 14.34 -17.20
N GLN A 13 13.29 13.24 -17.78
CA GLN A 13 12.58 12.25 -16.97
C GLN A 13 13.59 11.20 -16.49
N PRO A 14 13.76 11.03 -15.18
CA PRO A 14 14.71 10.04 -14.68
C PRO A 14 14.23 8.65 -15.09
N VAL A 15 15.06 7.98 -15.88
CA VAL A 15 14.90 6.61 -16.34
C VAL A 15 14.84 5.68 -15.12
N GLY A 16 13.63 5.27 -14.74
CA GLY A 16 13.40 4.29 -13.65
C GLY A 16 12.39 4.71 -12.58
N PHE A 17 12.09 6.00 -12.42
CA PHE A 17 11.09 6.47 -11.44
C PHE A 17 9.75 6.78 -12.09
N ARG A 18 8.67 6.21 -11.55
CA ARG A 18 7.30 6.56 -11.97
C ARG A 18 7.08 8.06 -11.79
N THR A 19 6.84 8.78 -12.89
CA THR A 19 6.48 10.21 -12.86
C THR A 19 5.10 10.43 -12.24
N GLN A 20 4.21 9.45 -12.38
CA GLN A 20 2.89 9.49 -11.76
C GLN A 20 2.96 9.25 -10.25
N PRO A 21 2.21 10.02 -9.44
CA PRO A 21 2.21 9.84 -8.00
C PRO A 21 1.57 8.51 -7.60
N ILE A 22 2.19 7.81 -6.66
CA ILE A 22 1.62 6.63 -6.01
C ILE A 22 0.58 7.12 -5.01
N ILE A 23 -0.69 6.79 -5.27
CA ILE A 23 -1.80 7.21 -4.41
C ILE A 23 -2.11 6.07 -3.45
N ILE A 24 -2.03 6.33 -2.15
CA ILE A 24 -2.26 5.34 -1.10
C ILE A 24 -3.52 5.72 -0.31
N ASP A 25 -4.43 4.76 -0.12
CA ASP A 25 -5.59 4.95 0.77
C ASP A 25 -5.15 4.73 2.23
N GLY A 26 -5.23 5.77 3.06
CA GLY A 26 -4.86 5.73 4.48
C GLY A 26 -5.83 4.91 5.34
N ARG A 27 -7.03 4.56 4.84
CA ARG A 27 -8.01 3.80 5.62
C ARG A 27 -7.43 2.48 6.11
N GLY A 28 -7.58 2.23 7.41
CA GLY A 28 -7.25 0.92 7.95
C GLY A 28 -5.76 0.66 8.10
N HIS A 29 -4.89 1.63 7.83
CA HIS A 29 -3.44 1.46 7.98
C HIS A 29 -2.96 1.90 9.35
N LEU A 30 -1.93 1.24 9.88
CA LEU A 30 -1.21 1.66 11.08
C LEU A 30 -0.25 2.81 10.73
N ILE A 31 -0.43 3.95 11.39
CA ILE A 31 0.20 5.22 11.03
C ILE A 31 1.72 5.14 10.91
N GLY A 32 2.38 4.50 11.87
CA GLY A 32 3.85 4.39 11.91
C GLY A 32 4.41 3.43 10.86
N ARG A 33 3.74 2.29 10.64
CA ARG A 33 4.18 1.31 9.62
C ARG A 33 4.03 1.87 8.21
N LEU A 34 2.93 2.59 7.97
CA LEU A 34 2.72 3.29 6.71
C LEU A 34 3.77 4.39 6.54
N ALA A 35 4.00 5.22 7.57
CA ALA A 35 4.98 6.30 7.51
C ALA A 35 6.41 5.80 7.20
N ALA A 36 6.83 4.68 7.77
CA ALA A 36 8.16 4.10 7.50
C ALA A 36 8.31 3.67 6.04
N THR A 37 7.30 3.00 5.50
CA THR A 37 7.29 2.59 4.08
C THR A 37 7.31 3.82 3.18
N VAL A 38 6.50 4.83 3.49
CA VAL A 38 6.41 6.08 2.73
C VAL A 38 7.70 6.88 2.80
N ALA A 39 8.37 6.94 3.96
CA ALA A 39 9.64 7.63 4.13
C ALA A 39 10.72 7.05 3.21
N LYS A 40 10.79 5.71 3.10
CA LYS A 40 11.74 5.06 2.19
C LYS A 40 11.41 5.34 0.71
N THR A 41 10.13 5.28 0.32
CA THR A 41 9.74 5.51 -1.08
C THR A 41 9.98 6.95 -1.54
N ILE A 42 9.77 7.96 -0.69
CA ILE A 42 10.06 9.36 -1.05
C ILE A 42 11.57 9.65 -1.11
N LEU A 43 12.38 8.94 -0.32
CA LEU A 43 13.85 9.00 -0.36
C LEU A 43 14.44 8.29 -1.58
N GLN A 44 13.75 7.26 -2.09
CA GLN A 44 14.04 6.64 -3.39
C GLN A 44 13.69 7.57 -4.55
N GLY A 45 12.89 8.63 -4.34
CA GLY A 45 12.55 9.61 -5.38
C GLY A 45 11.13 9.48 -5.93
N HIS A 46 10.29 8.61 -5.37
CA HIS A 46 8.90 8.49 -5.79
C HIS A 46 8.03 9.62 -5.23
N ASN A 47 7.07 10.07 -6.05
CA ASN A 47 6.01 10.96 -5.60
C ASN A 47 4.90 10.14 -4.92
N VAL A 48 4.53 10.50 -3.69
CA VAL A 48 3.54 9.75 -2.90
C VAL A 48 2.44 10.68 -2.42
N VAL A 49 1.20 10.27 -2.66
CA VAL A 49 0.01 10.96 -2.20
C VAL A 49 -0.77 10.04 -1.28
N ILE A 50 -0.98 10.46 -0.05
CA ILE A 50 -1.83 9.75 0.91
C ILE A 50 -3.15 10.47 1.00
N VAL A 51 -4.22 9.71 0.84
CA VAL A 51 -5.59 10.20 0.98
C VAL A 51 -6.24 9.56 2.19
N ARG A 52 -7.29 10.20 2.73
CA ARG A 52 -8.04 9.72 3.89
C ARG A 52 -7.19 9.54 5.15
N CYS A 53 -6.34 10.52 5.44
CA CYS A 53 -5.52 10.51 6.64
C CYS A 53 -6.35 10.45 7.94
N GLU A 54 -7.60 10.92 7.94
CA GLU A 54 -8.53 10.80 9.07
C GLU A 54 -8.82 9.33 9.45
N SER A 55 -8.77 8.41 8.49
CA SER A 55 -9.03 6.98 8.72
C SER A 55 -7.77 6.14 8.99
N LEU A 56 -6.65 6.79 9.27
CA LEU A 56 -5.44 6.13 9.77
C LEU A 56 -5.65 5.64 11.20
N ASN A 57 -5.00 4.55 11.56
CA ASN A 57 -5.13 3.93 12.87
C ASN A 57 -3.83 3.97 13.66
N ILE A 58 -3.97 4.15 14.97
CA ILE A 58 -2.91 3.98 15.96
C ILE A 58 -3.29 2.79 16.82
N SER A 59 -2.34 1.90 17.10
CA SER A 59 -2.58 0.80 18.04
C SER A 59 -2.81 1.32 19.47
N GLY A 60 -3.54 0.55 20.27
CA GLY A 60 -3.87 0.91 21.64
C GLY A 60 -5.18 1.68 21.77
N SER A 61 -5.63 1.82 23.03
CA SER A 61 -6.88 2.49 23.37
C SER A 61 -6.85 3.98 23.02
N PHE A 62 -8.05 4.51 22.76
CA PHE A 62 -8.27 5.92 22.48
C PHE A 62 -7.69 6.83 23.57
N TYR A 63 -8.06 6.56 24.82
CA TYR A 63 -7.64 7.34 25.98
C TYR A 63 -6.11 7.44 26.11
N ARG A 64 -5.42 6.30 25.95
CA ARG A 64 -3.94 6.26 26.02
C ARG A 64 -3.31 7.12 24.92
N ASN A 65 -3.82 7.03 23.69
CA ASN A 65 -3.28 7.79 22.57
C ASN A 65 -3.61 9.29 22.69
N LYS A 66 -4.77 9.64 23.28
CA LYS A 66 -5.12 11.02 23.65
C LYS A 66 -4.15 11.60 24.67
N LEU A 67 -3.90 10.89 25.78
CA LEU A 67 -2.95 11.35 26.81
C LEU A 67 -1.55 11.60 26.24
N LYS A 68 -1.05 10.69 25.38
CA LYS A 68 0.23 10.88 24.68
C LYS A 68 0.26 12.15 23.84
N TYR A 69 -0.84 12.46 23.16
CA TYR A 69 -0.92 13.67 22.34
C TYR A 69 -1.05 14.93 23.21
N LEU A 70 -1.82 14.89 24.30
CA LEU A 70 -1.92 16.00 25.25
C LEU A 70 -0.59 16.30 25.94
N GLU A 71 0.19 15.27 26.29
CA GLU A 71 1.57 15.44 26.78
C GLU A 71 2.44 16.15 25.74
N PHE A 72 2.31 15.78 24.46
CA PHE A 72 2.99 16.48 23.38
C PHE A 72 2.58 17.96 23.28
N LEU A 73 1.30 18.30 23.49
CA LEU A 73 0.84 19.69 23.48
C LEU A 73 1.42 20.55 24.61
N ARG A 74 1.75 19.95 25.75
CA ARG A 74 2.39 20.67 26.86
C ARG A 74 3.81 21.13 26.52
N LYS A 75 4.46 20.52 25.53
CA LYS A 75 5.82 20.89 25.10
C LYS A 75 5.80 22.21 24.33
N ARG A 76 6.16 23.31 24.99
CA ARG A 76 6.27 24.66 24.40
C ARG A 76 7.56 25.34 24.84
N CYS A 77 8.07 26.28 24.05
CA CYS A 77 9.15 27.15 24.50
C CYS A 77 8.58 28.11 25.56
N ASN A 78 9.21 28.18 26.73
CA ASN A 78 8.73 29.03 27.82
C ASN A 78 8.88 30.53 27.52
N ILE A 79 9.98 30.90 26.85
CA ILE A 79 10.32 32.29 26.53
C ILE A 79 9.40 32.85 25.45
N ASN A 80 9.31 32.18 24.30
CA ASN A 80 8.43 32.60 23.20
C ASN A 80 7.78 31.36 22.57
N PRO A 81 6.50 31.08 22.88
CA PRO A 81 5.79 29.92 22.35
C PRO A 81 5.77 29.83 20.82
N SER A 82 5.79 30.98 20.12
CA SER A 82 5.76 31.05 18.66
C SER A 82 7.04 30.54 17.99
N ARG A 83 8.19 30.58 18.70
CA ARG A 83 9.46 29.98 18.23
C ARG A 83 9.59 28.49 18.59
N GLY A 84 8.67 27.97 19.40
CA GLY A 84 8.71 26.61 19.91
C GLY A 84 8.22 25.54 18.93
N PRO A 85 8.01 24.32 19.43
CA PRO A 85 7.45 23.23 18.64
C PRO A 85 6.02 23.54 18.17
N PHE A 86 5.78 23.43 16.86
CA PHE A 86 4.43 23.55 16.30
C PHE A 86 3.64 22.25 16.47
N HIS A 87 2.44 22.41 17.02
CA HIS A 87 1.51 21.32 17.26
C HIS A 87 0.43 21.32 16.18
N PHE A 88 0.49 20.40 15.21
CA PHE A 88 -0.53 20.32 14.15
C PHE A 88 -1.69 19.41 14.53
N ARG A 89 -2.93 19.93 14.48
CA ARG A 89 -4.16 19.17 14.83
C ARG A 89 -4.72 18.32 13.69
N ALA A 90 -4.55 18.79 12.46
CA ALA A 90 -5.05 18.13 11.26
C ALA A 90 -4.41 16.71 11.08
N PRO A 91 -5.20 15.63 10.89
CA PRO A 91 -4.67 14.27 10.72
C PRO A 91 -3.65 14.15 9.59
N SER A 92 -3.83 14.89 8.49
CA SER A 92 -2.87 14.98 7.38
C SER A 92 -1.51 15.54 7.81
N LYS A 93 -1.51 16.60 8.62
CA LYS A 93 -0.30 17.26 9.13
C LYS A 93 0.35 16.44 10.23
N ILE A 94 -0.42 15.74 11.06
CA ILE A 94 0.11 14.76 12.02
C ILE A 94 0.89 13.68 11.27
N PHE A 95 0.30 13.10 10.21
CA PHE A 95 0.98 12.12 9.39
C PHE A 95 2.26 12.67 8.75
N THR A 96 2.18 13.88 8.18
CA THR A 96 3.34 14.56 7.56
C THR A 96 4.47 14.78 8.57
N ARG A 97 4.14 15.15 9.81
CA ARG A 97 5.11 15.32 10.89
C ARG A 97 5.78 14.00 11.29
N ILE A 98 5.04 12.89 11.30
CA ILE A 98 5.59 11.55 11.57
C ILE A 98 6.58 11.17 10.46
N VAL A 99 6.21 11.34 9.18
CA VAL A 99 7.14 11.05 8.07
C VAL A 99 8.36 11.97 8.12
N ARG A 100 8.19 13.26 8.43
CA ARG A 100 9.30 14.18 8.65
C ARG A 100 10.26 13.72 9.74
N GLY A 101 9.78 13.07 10.79
CA GLY A 101 10.61 12.48 11.84
C GLY A 101 11.44 11.28 11.37
N MET A 102 11.06 10.63 10.26
CA MET A 102 11.73 9.47 9.68
C MET A 102 12.64 9.84 8.48
N VAL A 103 12.74 11.13 8.13
CA VAL A 103 13.50 11.66 6.99
C VAL A 103 14.55 12.64 7.51
N PRO A 104 15.78 12.68 6.94
CA PRO A 104 16.82 13.66 7.28
C PRO A 104 16.47 15.07 6.77
N HIS A 105 15.39 15.65 7.29
CA HIS A 105 14.72 16.85 6.79
C HIS A 105 15.52 18.16 6.94
N LYS A 106 16.63 18.15 7.69
CA LYS A 106 17.55 19.29 7.77
C LYS A 106 18.43 19.38 6.52
N THR A 107 18.70 18.26 5.86
CA THR A 107 19.48 18.19 4.62
C THR A 107 18.64 18.58 3.41
N GLU A 108 19.28 19.06 2.34
CA GLU A 108 18.58 19.43 1.11
C GLU A 108 17.88 18.24 0.45
N ARG A 109 18.55 17.08 0.41
CA ARG A 109 17.95 15.82 -0.06
C ARG A 109 16.66 15.48 0.69
N GLY A 110 16.65 15.63 2.02
CA GLY A 110 15.48 15.38 2.85
C GLY A 110 14.36 16.39 2.62
N LYS A 111 14.68 17.67 2.45
CA LYS A 111 13.70 18.71 2.08
C LYS A 111 13.03 18.38 0.76
N GLN A 112 13.82 18.04 -0.27
CA GLN A 112 13.29 17.62 -1.57
C GLN A 112 12.41 16.37 -1.46
N ALA A 113 12.77 15.40 -0.63
CA ALA A 113 11.96 14.21 -0.39
C ALA A 113 10.60 14.54 0.25
N LEU A 114 10.55 15.48 1.20
CA LEU A 114 9.29 15.90 1.81
C LEU A 114 8.37 16.64 0.84
N VAL A 115 8.92 17.38 -0.14
CA VAL A 115 8.13 18.01 -1.20
C VAL A 115 7.39 16.97 -2.07
N ARG A 116 7.94 15.75 -2.20
CA ARG A 116 7.31 14.64 -2.94
C ARG A 116 6.12 14.02 -2.21
N LEU A 117 6.00 14.24 -0.89
CA LEU A 117 4.89 13.74 -0.08
C LEU A 117 3.72 14.73 -0.07
N ARG A 118 2.52 14.24 -0.37
CA ARG A 118 1.26 14.96 -0.15
C ARG A 118 0.34 14.12 0.72
N ALA A 119 -0.27 14.73 1.73
CA ALA A 119 -1.21 14.05 2.63
C ALA A 119 -2.51 14.86 2.70
N PHE A 120 -3.64 14.18 2.54
CA PHE A 120 -4.97 14.80 2.48
C PHE A 120 -5.97 14.11 3.40
N GLU A 121 -6.96 14.90 3.82
CA GLU A 121 -8.12 14.48 4.60
C GLU A 121 -9.28 14.28 3.62
N GLY A 122 -9.95 13.15 3.71
CA GLY A 122 -10.82 12.67 2.63
C GLY A 122 -10.05 12.42 1.33
N ILE A 123 -10.77 12.43 0.21
CA ILE A 123 -10.19 12.27 -1.13
C ILE A 123 -10.56 13.48 -2.01
N PRO A 124 -9.68 14.47 -2.12
CA PRO A 124 -9.93 15.62 -2.97
C PRO A 124 -9.81 15.27 -4.46
N THR A 125 -10.49 16.02 -5.32
CA THR A 125 -10.26 16.03 -6.77
C THR A 125 -8.82 16.50 -7.03
N PRO A 126 -8.00 15.83 -7.86
CA PRO A 126 -8.28 14.82 -8.88
C PRO A 126 -8.02 13.35 -8.46
N TYR A 127 -7.84 13.07 -7.16
CA TYR A 127 -7.48 11.73 -6.67
C TYR A 127 -8.68 10.79 -6.47
N ASP A 128 -9.89 11.36 -6.46
CA ASP A 128 -11.17 10.67 -6.33
C ASP A 128 -11.47 9.68 -7.46
N LYS A 129 -11.07 10.03 -8.70
CA LYS A 129 -11.24 9.20 -9.91
C LYS A 129 -10.09 8.24 -10.16
N LYS A 130 -9.00 8.32 -9.39
CA LYS A 130 -7.79 7.51 -9.60
C LYS A 130 -7.82 6.24 -8.75
N LYS A 131 -7.18 5.18 -9.25
CA LYS A 131 -7.00 3.94 -8.49
C LYS A 131 -6.07 4.21 -7.31
N ARG A 132 -6.52 3.82 -6.12
CA ARG A 132 -5.76 3.94 -4.87
C ARG A 132 -5.15 2.59 -4.54
N MET A 133 -3.90 2.63 -4.10
CA MET A 133 -3.14 1.48 -3.66
C MET A 133 -3.26 1.32 -2.15
N VAL A 134 -2.98 0.11 -1.68
CA VAL A 134 -2.95 -0.26 -0.27
C VAL A 134 -1.57 -0.82 0.02
N VAL A 135 -1.07 -0.63 1.23
CA VAL A 135 0.22 -1.17 1.68
C VAL A 135 -0.07 -2.34 2.64
N PRO A 136 -0.01 -3.60 2.18
CA PRO A 136 -0.38 -4.75 3.03
C PRO A 136 0.48 -4.86 4.29
N SER A 137 1.76 -4.47 4.20
CA SER A 137 2.66 -4.43 5.35
C SER A 137 2.22 -3.43 6.43
N ALA A 138 1.36 -2.48 6.14
CA ALA A 138 0.88 -1.48 7.10
C ALA A 138 -0.61 -1.62 7.44
N LEU A 139 -1.35 -2.54 6.82
CA LEU A 139 -2.77 -2.76 7.13
C LEU A 139 -2.96 -3.24 8.57
N ARG A 140 -3.84 -2.56 9.31
CA ARG A 140 -4.21 -2.89 10.69
C ARG A 140 -4.70 -4.33 10.80
N THR A 141 -5.61 -4.76 9.92
CA THR A 141 -6.21 -6.10 9.98
C THR A 141 -5.17 -7.22 9.89
N LEU A 142 -4.10 -7.01 9.12
CA LEU A 142 -3.02 -7.99 8.96
C LEU A 142 -1.96 -7.91 10.07
N ARG A 143 -1.83 -6.76 10.73
CA ARG A 143 -0.69 -6.47 11.62
C ARG A 143 -1.06 -6.35 13.09
N LEU A 144 -2.33 -6.14 13.40
CA LEU A 144 -2.84 -6.04 14.76
C LEU A 144 -3.76 -7.22 15.05
N LYS A 145 -3.56 -7.89 16.19
CA LYS A 145 -4.45 -8.97 16.65
C LYS A 145 -5.90 -8.45 16.77
N PRO A 146 -6.93 -9.18 16.30
CA PRO A 146 -8.31 -8.70 16.23
C PRO A 146 -8.90 -8.14 17.54
N ARG A 147 -8.60 -8.77 18.69
CA ARG A 147 -9.07 -8.34 20.02
C ARG A 147 -8.41 -7.07 20.55
N ARG A 148 -7.36 -6.54 19.89
CA ARG A 148 -6.62 -5.37 20.40
C ARG A 148 -7.31 -4.08 19.96
N ARG A 149 -7.56 -3.21 20.95
CA ARG A 149 -8.11 -1.86 20.70
C ARG A 149 -7.17 -1.03 19.84
N PHE A 150 -7.75 -0.20 18.99
CA PHE A 150 -7.06 0.78 18.16
C PHE A 150 -7.80 2.12 18.23
N THR A 151 -7.16 3.15 17.74
CA THR A 151 -7.68 4.52 17.70
C THR A 151 -7.65 5.02 16.28
N GLU A 152 -8.77 5.56 15.79
CA GLU A 152 -8.80 6.27 14.51
C GLU A 152 -8.28 7.70 14.69
N LEU A 153 -7.42 8.14 13.76
CA LEU A 153 -6.72 9.41 13.84
C LEU A 153 -7.67 10.60 13.75
N GLY A 154 -8.75 10.48 12.98
CA GLY A 154 -9.77 11.52 12.85
C GLY A 154 -10.46 11.84 14.17
N ARG A 155 -10.82 10.82 14.95
CA ARG A 155 -11.38 11.00 16.31
C ARG A 155 -10.37 11.67 17.23
N LEU A 156 -9.14 11.17 17.25
CA LEU A 156 -8.07 11.74 18.09
C LEU A 156 -7.86 13.22 17.75
N SER A 157 -7.75 13.54 16.46
CA SER A 157 -7.51 14.89 15.95
C SER A 157 -8.63 15.85 16.33
N SER A 158 -9.89 15.41 16.24
CA SER A 158 -11.06 16.21 16.62
C SER A 158 -11.00 16.63 18.09
N GLU A 159 -10.76 15.68 18.99
CA GLU A 159 -10.70 15.94 20.43
C GLU A 159 -9.53 16.83 20.86
N VAL A 160 -8.47 16.95 20.05
CA VAL A 160 -7.33 17.82 20.35
C VAL A 160 -7.44 19.20 19.69
N GLY A 161 -8.46 19.44 18.87
CA GLY A 161 -8.74 20.76 18.27
C GLY A 161 -8.81 20.80 16.74
N TRP A 162 -9.06 19.69 16.04
CA TRP A 162 -9.31 19.71 14.60
C TRP A 162 -10.79 19.97 14.29
N GLN A 163 -11.10 21.16 13.78
CA GLN A 163 -12.48 21.64 13.59
C GLN A 163 -13.18 21.07 12.35
N TYR A 164 -12.42 20.59 11.35
CA TYR A 164 -12.98 20.24 10.03
C TYR A 164 -13.52 18.80 9.92
N GLN A 165 -13.65 18.08 11.04
CA GLN A 165 -14.12 16.69 11.03
C GLN A 165 -15.49 16.54 10.37
N THR A 166 -16.45 17.41 10.71
CA THR A 166 -17.82 17.39 10.18
C THR A 166 -17.88 17.77 8.70
N VAL A 167 -17.07 18.76 8.29
CA VAL A 167 -16.94 19.20 6.91
C VAL A 167 -16.41 18.06 6.03
N VAL A 168 -15.32 17.42 6.44
CA VAL A 168 -14.72 16.29 5.71
C VAL A 168 -15.69 15.11 5.64
N ALA A 169 -16.42 14.81 6.72
CA ALA A 169 -17.42 13.74 6.72
C ALA A 169 -18.54 13.99 5.69
N THR A 170 -19.03 15.23 5.60
CA THR A 170 -20.06 15.64 4.61
C THR A 170 -19.53 15.51 3.18
N LEU A 171 -18.31 15.99 2.91
CA LEU A 171 -17.68 15.90 1.59
C LEU A 171 -17.43 14.44 1.18
N GLU A 172 -16.96 13.60 2.09
CA GLU A 172 -16.77 12.17 1.83
C GLU A 172 -18.09 11.44 1.59
N LYS A 173 -19.18 11.82 2.28
CA LYS A 173 -20.53 11.29 2.02
C LYS A 173 -20.97 11.62 0.60
N LYS A 174 -20.84 12.88 0.18
CA LYS A 174 -21.12 13.33 -1.20
C LYS A 174 -20.27 12.55 -2.22
N ARG A 175 -18.97 12.36 -1.95
CA ARG A 175 -18.05 11.61 -2.82
C ARG A 175 -18.44 10.14 -2.95
N LYS A 176 -18.82 9.48 -1.85
CA LYS A 176 -19.24 8.06 -1.87
C LYS A 176 -20.50 7.85 -2.69
N ILE A 177 -21.46 8.77 -2.63
CA ILE A 177 -22.67 8.72 -3.47
C ILE A 177 -22.28 8.78 -4.95
N LYS A 178 -21.49 9.78 -5.35
CA LYS A 178 -20.99 9.91 -6.74
C LYS A 178 -20.21 8.66 -7.19
N ALA A 179 -19.37 8.12 -6.32
CA ALA A 179 -18.60 6.90 -6.60
C ALA A 179 -19.50 5.66 -6.77
N LYS A 180 -20.61 5.55 -6.01
CA LYS A 180 -21.59 4.46 -6.15
C LYS A 180 -22.28 4.51 -7.51
N HIS A 181 -22.74 5.69 -7.94
CA HIS A 181 -23.33 5.86 -9.29
C HIS A 181 -22.34 5.50 -10.39
N TYR A 182 -21.09 5.97 -10.28
CA TYR A 182 -20.03 5.61 -11.23
C TYR A 182 -19.78 4.09 -11.26
N TYR A 183 -19.68 3.45 -10.10
CA TYR A 183 -19.45 2.01 -10.02
C TYR A 183 -20.58 1.20 -10.66
N LEU A 184 -21.85 1.54 -10.40
CA LEU A 184 -23.00 0.86 -11.01
C LEU A 184 -22.96 0.99 -12.54
N ARG A 185 -22.68 2.18 -13.07
CA ARG A 185 -22.50 2.41 -14.51
C ARG A 185 -21.36 1.55 -15.07
N GLN A 186 -20.18 1.56 -14.43
CA GLN A 186 -19.04 0.77 -14.89
C GLN A 186 -19.28 -0.74 -14.81
N ARG A 187 -20.01 -1.21 -13.79
CA ARG A 187 -20.39 -2.63 -13.66
C ARG A 187 -21.29 -3.06 -14.82
N ASN A 188 -22.30 -2.25 -15.15
CA ASN A 188 -23.19 -2.54 -16.28
C ASN A 188 -22.44 -2.52 -17.61
N LEU A 189 -21.57 -1.52 -17.83
CA LEU A 189 -20.70 -1.48 -19.02
C LEU A 189 -19.76 -2.68 -19.10
N LYS A 190 -19.21 -3.14 -17.96
CA LYS A 190 -18.36 -4.33 -17.93
C LYS A 190 -19.15 -5.57 -18.32
N LYS A 191 -20.39 -5.72 -17.83
CA LYS A 191 -21.29 -6.83 -18.20
C LYS A 191 -21.60 -6.83 -19.70
N LEU A 192 -22.00 -5.67 -20.24
CA LEU A 192 -22.24 -5.52 -21.69
C LEU A 192 -21.00 -5.86 -22.51
N LYS A 193 -19.81 -5.43 -22.05
CA LYS A 193 -18.55 -5.77 -22.71
C LYS A 193 -18.26 -7.26 -22.66
N THR A 194 -18.51 -7.94 -21.52
CA THR A 194 -18.30 -9.39 -21.43
C THR A 194 -19.26 -10.16 -22.34
N ASP A 195 -20.51 -9.74 -22.42
CA ASP A 195 -21.52 -10.38 -23.28
C ASP A 195 -21.17 -10.17 -24.76
N ALA A 196 -20.76 -8.95 -25.13
CA ALA A 196 -20.25 -8.66 -26.47
C ALA A 196 -19.00 -9.47 -26.83
N THR A 197 -18.04 -9.64 -25.90
CA THR A 197 -16.86 -10.47 -26.16
C THR A 197 -17.18 -11.94 -26.32
N LYS A 198 -18.17 -12.48 -25.59
CA LYS A 198 -18.64 -13.86 -25.75
C LYS A 198 -19.28 -14.05 -27.12
N ASN A 199 -20.14 -13.12 -27.53
CA ASN A 199 -20.80 -13.14 -28.84
C ASN A 199 -19.80 -12.94 -29.99
N LEU A 200 -18.69 -12.25 -29.77
CA LEU A 200 -17.63 -12.09 -30.77
C LEU A 200 -16.75 -13.34 -30.87
N ALA A 201 -16.50 -14.03 -29.75
CA ALA A 201 -15.64 -15.22 -29.72
C ALA A 201 -16.19 -16.40 -30.55
N SER A 202 -17.51 -16.47 -30.75
CA SER A 202 -18.13 -17.46 -31.63
C SER A 202 -17.89 -17.18 -33.13
N LYS A 203 -17.39 -16.00 -33.50
CA LYS A 203 -17.07 -15.69 -34.90
C LYS A 203 -15.74 -16.34 -35.30
N PRO A 204 -15.69 -17.08 -36.44
CA PRO A 204 -14.55 -17.92 -36.80
C PRO A 204 -13.25 -17.13 -37.03
N GLN A 205 -13.34 -15.89 -37.52
CA GLN A 205 -12.17 -15.02 -37.71
C GLN A 205 -11.50 -14.64 -36.38
N VAL A 206 -12.30 -14.39 -35.35
CA VAL A 206 -11.80 -13.98 -34.02
C VAL A 206 -11.29 -15.18 -33.22
N ALA A 207 -11.92 -16.35 -33.38
CA ALA A 207 -11.47 -17.59 -32.75
C ALA A 207 -10.02 -17.96 -33.12
N LYS A 208 -9.63 -17.77 -34.39
CA LYS A 208 -8.23 -18.00 -34.84
C LYS A 208 -7.24 -17.09 -34.09
N HIS A 209 -7.54 -15.80 -33.97
CA HIS A 209 -6.69 -14.86 -33.25
C HIS A 209 -6.64 -15.16 -31.74
N LEU A 210 -7.77 -15.59 -31.15
CA LEU A 210 -7.82 -15.95 -29.74
C LEU A 210 -6.97 -17.19 -29.44
N ALA A 211 -6.98 -18.21 -30.31
CA ALA A 211 -6.16 -19.41 -30.17
C ALA A 211 -4.65 -19.09 -30.18
N VAL A 212 -4.22 -18.16 -31.05
CA VAL A 212 -2.82 -17.69 -31.07
C VAL A 212 -2.45 -16.99 -29.76
N LEU A 213 -3.35 -16.15 -29.22
CA LEU A 213 -3.12 -15.47 -27.93
C LEU A 213 -3.08 -16.46 -26.76
N GLN A 214 -3.93 -17.48 -26.76
CA GLN A 214 -3.94 -18.54 -25.75
C GLN A 214 -2.64 -19.35 -25.78
N HIS A 215 -2.24 -19.82 -26.96
CA HIS A 215 -0.97 -20.53 -27.12
C HIS A 215 0.24 -19.70 -26.65
N ALA A 216 0.28 -18.41 -26.96
CA ALA A 216 1.32 -17.51 -26.48
C ALA A 216 1.33 -17.34 -24.94
N GLN A 217 0.14 -17.28 -24.31
CA GLN A 217 0.03 -17.23 -22.85
C GLN A 217 0.50 -18.53 -22.20
N ASP A 218 0.11 -19.68 -22.76
CA ASP A 218 0.50 -20.99 -22.27
C ASP A 218 2.02 -21.20 -22.37
N GLN A 219 2.64 -20.77 -23.47
CA GLN A 219 4.09 -20.76 -23.64
C GLN A 219 4.80 -19.96 -22.53
N ILE A 220 4.31 -18.77 -22.21
CA ILE A 220 4.88 -17.94 -21.12
C ILE A 220 4.74 -18.63 -19.76
N ILE A 221 3.58 -19.25 -19.50
CA ILE A 221 3.32 -19.99 -18.25
C ILE A 221 4.28 -21.18 -18.13
N ILE A 222 4.40 -21.99 -19.19
CA ILE A 222 5.33 -23.12 -19.25
C ILE A 222 6.77 -22.65 -19.01
N GLN A 223 7.17 -21.53 -19.62
CA GLN A 223 8.52 -20.98 -19.46
C GLN A 223 8.79 -20.54 -18.02
N ARG A 224 7.82 -19.91 -17.35
CA ARG A 224 7.92 -19.55 -15.92
C ARG A 224 7.95 -20.79 -15.02
N LEU A 225 7.15 -21.81 -15.31
CA LEU A 225 7.15 -23.07 -14.55
C LEU A 225 8.51 -23.77 -14.66
N LYS A 226 9.10 -23.84 -15.87
CA LYS A 226 10.45 -24.37 -16.10
C LYS A 226 11.53 -23.59 -15.34
N GLN A 227 11.42 -22.27 -15.26
CA GLN A 227 12.35 -21.43 -14.47
C GLN A 227 12.21 -21.68 -12.96
N CYS A 228 10.98 -21.84 -12.45
CA CYS A 228 10.74 -22.18 -11.05
C CYS A 228 11.25 -23.57 -10.69
N THR A 229 11.04 -24.59 -11.53
CA THR A 229 11.57 -25.93 -11.26
C THR A 229 13.10 -25.94 -11.30
N ALA A 230 13.73 -25.26 -12.26
CA ALA A 230 15.18 -25.11 -12.31
C ALA A 230 15.76 -24.42 -11.06
N GLN A 231 15.07 -23.41 -10.51
CA GLN A 231 15.48 -22.76 -9.25
C GLN A 231 15.38 -23.70 -8.04
N LEU A 232 14.32 -24.51 -7.96
CA LEU A 232 14.14 -25.51 -6.90
C LEU A 232 15.19 -26.64 -6.96
N TYR A 233 15.65 -27.03 -8.15
CA TYR A 233 16.75 -27.99 -8.30
C TYR A 233 18.10 -27.43 -7.85
N VAL A 234 18.31 -26.10 -7.95
CA VAL A 234 19.54 -25.44 -7.48
C VAL A 234 19.53 -25.25 -5.95
N GLU A 235 18.38 -24.93 -5.34
CA GLU A 235 18.26 -24.79 -3.88
C GLU A 235 18.31 -26.13 -3.13
N ASN A 236 17.96 -27.24 -3.78
CA ASN A 236 18.01 -28.59 -3.21
C ASN A 236 19.24 -29.40 -3.66
N ALA A 237 20.26 -28.76 -4.24
CA ALA A 237 21.50 -29.44 -4.58
C ALA A 237 22.25 -29.86 -3.31
N PRO A 238 22.63 -31.15 -3.16
CA PRO A 238 23.33 -31.61 -1.96
C PRO A 238 24.70 -30.92 -1.84
N LEU A 239 24.94 -30.27 -0.70
CA LEU A 239 26.26 -29.77 -0.30
C LEU A 239 27.23 -30.95 -0.25
N THR A 240 28.04 -31.12 -1.30
CA THR A 240 29.14 -32.09 -1.32
C THR A 240 30.46 -31.38 -1.07
N LYS A 241 31.16 -31.87 -0.02
CA LYS A 241 32.57 -31.65 0.38
C LYS A 241 32.89 -30.40 1.21
N ILE A 242 32.79 -30.55 2.54
CA ILE A 242 33.85 -30.15 3.46
C ILE A 242 34.27 -31.39 4.26
N SER A 243 35.57 -31.61 4.31
CA SER A 243 36.29 -32.75 4.86
C SER A 243 36.21 -32.87 6.40
N SER A 244 36.13 -34.13 6.86
CA SER A 244 36.69 -34.71 8.09
C SER A 244 36.59 -33.92 9.42
N THR A 245 35.79 -34.44 10.36
CA THR A 245 36.29 -35.05 11.62
C THR A 245 35.12 -35.65 12.41
N SER A 246 35.24 -36.95 12.68
CA SER A 246 34.83 -37.73 13.85
C SER A 246 33.73 -37.18 14.79
N ILE A 247 32.68 -37.98 15.01
CA ILE A 247 32.21 -38.48 16.32
C ILE A 247 31.21 -39.62 16.05
N LYS A 248 31.48 -40.78 16.68
CA LYS A 248 30.58 -41.94 16.76
C LYS A 248 29.53 -41.70 17.85
N HIS A 249 28.30 -42.17 17.67
CA HIS A 249 27.59 -43.09 18.59
C HIS A 249 26.12 -43.27 18.15
N ASP A 250 25.82 -44.54 17.89
CA ASP A 250 24.67 -45.35 18.31
C ASP A 250 23.22 -44.98 17.92
N ASP A 251 22.64 -45.93 17.17
CA ASP A 251 21.33 -46.57 17.32
C ASP A 251 20.10 -45.71 17.66
N ILE A 252 19.09 -45.81 16.78
CA ILE A 252 17.70 -46.18 17.11
C ILE A 252 16.98 -46.44 15.77
N ASP A 253 16.60 -47.70 15.56
CA ASP A 253 15.58 -48.14 14.61
C ASP A 253 14.21 -47.53 14.95
N ILE A 254 13.33 -47.36 13.95
CA ILE A 254 11.91 -47.75 13.97
C ILE A 254 11.24 -47.32 12.64
N THR A 255 11.02 -48.35 11.81
CA THR A 255 9.84 -48.66 10.96
C THR A 255 9.31 -47.67 9.91
N ASN A 256 9.29 -48.18 8.67
CA ASN A 256 8.22 -48.13 7.66
C ASN A 256 6.90 -47.46 8.09
N ASN A 257 6.29 -46.61 7.26
CA ASN A 257 5.30 -47.05 6.27
C ASN A 257 4.64 -45.89 5.48
N ASP A 258 4.55 -46.08 4.16
CA ASP A 258 3.49 -45.73 3.22
C ASP A 258 2.99 -44.30 2.95
N ASN A 259 3.32 -43.89 1.71
CA ASN A 259 2.45 -43.28 0.70
C ASN A 259 0.92 -43.44 0.92
N ASN A 260 0.16 -42.34 0.84
CA ASN A 260 -0.78 -42.10 -0.28
C ASN A 260 -1.60 -40.80 -0.12
N ASN A 261 -1.53 -39.96 -1.16
CA ASN A 261 -2.65 -39.47 -1.97
C ASN A 261 -4.04 -39.31 -1.32
N ASN A 262 -4.56 -38.07 -1.27
CA ASN A 262 -5.59 -37.55 -2.19
C ASN A 262 -6.43 -36.40 -1.59
N ASN A 263 -6.61 -35.38 -2.43
CA ASN A 263 -7.76 -34.47 -2.55
C ASN A 263 -9.03 -34.87 -1.76
N ARG A 264 -9.54 -33.92 -0.96
CA ARG A 264 -10.99 -33.70 -0.76
C ARG A 264 -11.29 -32.21 -0.47
N ASP A 265 -12.10 -31.65 -1.36
CA ASP A 265 -13.27 -30.77 -1.14
C ASP A 265 -13.06 -29.37 -0.56
N LEU A 266 -13.33 -28.28 -1.31
CA LEU A 266 -14.63 -27.70 -1.69
C LEU A 266 -15.53 -27.34 -0.49
N ASP A 267 -15.91 -26.05 -0.50
CA ASP A 267 -17.11 -25.47 0.11
C ASP A 267 -17.24 -25.48 1.63
N THR A 268 -16.97 -24.31 2.21
CA THR A 268 -17.87 -23.66 3.19
C THR A 268 -17.37 -22.25 3.47
N LEU A 269 -18.21 -21.24 3.24
CA LEU A 269 -18.51 -20.13 4.16
C LEU A 269 -19.27 -19.02 3.40
N ILE A 270 -20.59 -19.07 3.59
CA ILE A 270 -21.51 -17.92 3.53
C ILE A 270 -21.08 -16.88 4.57
#